data_AF-A0A396IF09-F1
#
_entry.id   AF-A0A396IF09-F1
#
_cell.length_a   1.000
_cell.length_b   1.000
_cell.length_c   1.000
_cell.angle_alpha   90.00
_cell.angle_beta   90.00
_cell.angle_gamma   90.00
#
_symmetry.space_group_name_H-M   'P 1'
#
loop_
_entity.id
_entity.type
_entity.pdbx_description
1 polymer ?
#
loop_
_entity_poly.entity_id
_entity_poly.type
_entity_poly.pdbx_seq_one_letter_code
_entity_poly.pdbx_strand_id
1 'polypeptide(L)' 'MNESSENQNAKGTKRQWTTEEDAVLVQGLLQLVDDGWKADAGTFKPGYTKVLERYLLKKNSRLHIKS' A
#
# COMPACT_ATOMS: atom_id res chain seq x y z
N MET A 1 -30.91 24.34 14.30
CA MET A 1 -30.87 22.98 13.73
C MET A 1 -29.44 22.46 13.81
N ASN A 2 -29.28 21.29 14.45
CA ASN A 2 -28.19 20.29 14.36
C ASN A 2 -26.73 20.80 14.38
N GLU A 3 -25.96 20.63 15.46
CA GLU A 3 -25.43 19.35 15.98
C GLU A 3 -24.70 18.51 14.91
N SER A 4 -23.36 18.52 14.93
CA SER A 4 -22.58 17.32 15.27
C SER A 4 -21.08 17.49 15.00
N SER A 5 -20.33 17.49 16.09
CA SER A 5 -19.06 16.78 16.21
C SER A 5 -17.83 17.41 15.57
N GLU A 6 -17.27 18.41 16.28
CA GLU A 6 -15.83 18.44 16.50
C GLU A 6 -15.38 17.05 17.01
N ASN A 7 -14.95 16.19 16.09
CA ASN A 7 -14.30 14.93 16.44
C ASN A 7 -12.86 15.25 16.87
N GLN A 8 -12.73 15.81 18.08
CA GLN A 8 -11.51 15.72 18.85
C GLN A 8 -11.38 14.27 19.35
N ASN A 9 -10.93 13.37 18.47
CA ASN A 9 -10.49 12.05 18.87
C ASN A 9 -8.99 11.90 18.55
N ALA A 10 -8.22 11.69 19.61
CA ALA A 10 -6.79 11.45 19.58
C ALA A 10 -6.40 10.24 18.71
N LYS A 11 -5.11 10.20 18.35
CA LYS A 11 -4.34 9.02 17.91
C LYS A 11 -4.67 8.45 16.53
N GLY A 12 -3.81 8.82 15.59
CA GLY A 12 -3.57 8.05 14.37
C GLY A 12 -3.54 8.97 13.16
N THR A 13 -2.35 9.43 12.80
CA THR A 13 -2.12 9.96 11.45
C THR A 13 -2.45 8.81 10.49
N LYS A 14 -3.69 8.72 10.00
CA LYS A 14 -4.05 7.81 8.93
C LYS A 14 -3.21 8.25 7.76
N ARG A 15 -2.08 7.57 7.54
CA ARG A 15 -1.11 7.90 6.51
C ARG A 15 -1.85 7.79 5.19
N GLN A 16 -2.19 8.93 4.61
CA GLN A 16 -2.85 8.99 3.32
C GLN A 16 -1.79 8.71 2.27
N TRP A 17 -2.10 7.81 1.34
CA TRP A 17 -1.21 7.53 0.21
C TRP A 17 -1.11 8.80 -0.65
N THR A 18 0.11 9.24 -0.92
CA THR A 18 0.33 10.30 -1.92
C THR A 18 0.27 9.70 -3.33
N THR A 19 0.04 10.54 -4.33
CA THR A 19 0.03 10.12 -5.75
C THR A 19 1.33 9.43 -6.16
N GLU A 20 2.46 9.83 -5.57
CA GLU A 20 3.76 9.20 -5.81
C GLU A 20 3.80 7.78 -5.24
N GLU A 21 3.27 7.58 -4.04
CA GLU A 21 3.21 6.27 -3.40
C GLU A 21 2.27 5.31 -4.13
N ASP A 22 1.13 5.83 -4.59
CA ASP A 22 0.18 5.09 -5.43
C ASP A 22 0.83 4.67 -6.75
N ALA A 23 1.53 5.57 -7.43
CA ALA A 23 2.25 5.24 -8.67
C ALA A 23 3.30 4.14 -8.44
N VAL A 24 4.04 4.20 -7.33
CA VAL A 24 5.02 3.15 -6.97
C VAL A 24 4.33 1.84 -6.61
N LEU A 25 3.17 1.87 -5.93
CA LEU A 25 2.37 0.69 -5.63
C LEU A 25 1.91 -0.01 -6.90
N VAL A 26 1.34 0.74 -7.85
CA VAL A 26 0.90 0.22 -9.14
C VAL A 26 2.08 -0.35 -9.92
N GLN A 27 3.22 0.34 -9.96
CA GLN A 27 4.44 -0.20 -10.59
C GLN A 27 4.91 -1.50 -9.92
N GLY A 28 4.86 -1.57 -8.59
CA GLY A 28 5.21 -2.78 -7.85
C GLY A 28 4.29 -3.94 -8.20
N LEU A 29 2.97 -3.71 -8.23
CA LEU A 29 1.99 -4.72 -8.63
C LEU A 29 2.20 -5.20 -10.07
N LEU A 30 2.47 -4.29 -11.00
CA LEU A 30 2.80 -4.64 -12.39
C LEU A 30 4.07 -5.49 -12.49
N GLN A 31 5.12 -5.12 -11.76
CA GLN A 31 6.36 -5.91 -11.71
C GLN A 31 6.11 -7.30 -11.12
N LEU A 32 5.27 -7.42 -10.10
CA LEU A 32 4.89 -8.72 -9.55
C LEU A 32 4.20 -9.62 -10.59
N VAL A 33 3.33 -9.05 -11.43
CA VAL A 33 2.69 -9.80 -12.52
C VAL A 33 3.73 -10.26 -13.54
N ASP A 34 4.67 -9.38 -13.91
CA ASP A 34 5.79 -9.68 -14.82
C ASP A 34 6.72 -10.78 -14.28
N ASP A 35 7.06 -10.70 -13.00
CA ASP A 35 7.86 -11.69 -12.25
C ASP A 35 7.12 -13.04 -12.05
N GLY A 36 5.89 -13.18 -12.55
CA GLY A 36 5.12 -14.43 -12.47
C GLY A 36 4.54 -14.71 -11.08
N TRP A 37 4.31 -13.67 -10.27
CA TRP A 37 3.59 -13.79 -8.99
C TRP A 37 2.08 -13.95 -9.14
N LYS A 38 1.54 -13.87 -10.36
CA LYS A 38 0.15 -14.21 -10.62
C LYS A 38 -0.11 -15.70 -10.27
N ALA A 39 -1.24 -15.96 -9.67
CA ALA A 39 -1.80 -17.29 -9.43
C ALA A 39 -2.96 -17.54 -10.41
N ASP A 40 -3.35 -18.81 -10.59
CA ASP A 40 -4.38 -19.25 -11.55
C ASP A 40 -5.75 -18.58 -11.37
N ALA A 41 -6.07 -18.08 -10.17
CA ALA A 41 -7.37 -17.49 -9.86
C ALA A 41 -7.44 -15.96 -10.07
N GLY A 42 -6.49 -15.36 -10.81
CA GLY A 42 -6.39 -13.89 -10.92
C GLY A 42 -5.97 -13.21 -9.60
N THR A 43 -5.47 -14.00 -8.66
CA THR A 43 -4.91 -13.54 -7.38
C THR A 43 -3.39 -13.60 -7.42
N PHE A 44 -2.73 -13.07 -6.40
CA PHE A 44 -1.29 -13.21 -6.24
C PHE A 44 -0.95 -14.42 -5.36
N LYS A 45 0.21 -15.03 -5.59
CA LYS A 45 0.74 -16.12 -4.75
C LYS A 45 0.92 -15.66 -3.30
N PRO A 46 0.71 -16.55 -2.31
CA PRO A 46 0.96 -16.20 -0.90
C PRO A 46 2.41 -15.73 -0.71
N GLY A 47 2.59 -14.62 0.00
CA GLY A 47 3.90 -13.99 0.21
C GLY A 47 4.23 -12.85 -0.75
N TYR A 48 3.38 -12.57 -1.73
CA TYR A 48 3.56 -11.41 -2.64
C TYR A 48 3.66 -10.08 -1.88
N THR A 49 2.97 -9.93 -0.76
CA THR A 49 3.04 -8.74 0.10
C THR A 49 4.47 -8.43 0.52
N LYS A 50 5.28 -9.43 0.91
CA LYS A 50 6.69 -9.21 1.31
C LYS A 50 7.57 -8.78 0.14
N VAL A 51 7.24 -9.20 -1.08
CA VAL A 51 7.94 -8.77 -2.29
C VAL A 51 7.57 -7.34 -2.62
N LEU A 52 6.28 -7.02 -2.56
CA LEU A 52 5.73 -5.69 -2.77
C LEU A 52 6.25 -4.69 -1.74
N GLU A 53 6.29 -5.06 -0.46
CA GLU A 53 6.88 -4.26 0.62
C GLU A 53 8.35 -3.96 0.37
N ARG A 54 9.15 -4.96 -0.04
CA ARG A 54 10.57 -4.74 -0.40
C ARG A 54 10.71 -3.82 -1.60
N TYR A 55 9.85 -3.94 -2.61
CA TYR A 55 9.84 -3.05 -3.76
C TYR A 55 9.54 -1.61 -3.33
N LEU A 56 8.51 -1.42 -2.51
CA LEU A 56 8.07 -0.13 -1.99
C LEU A 56 9.15 0.51 -1.10
N LEU A 57 9.74 -0.25 -0.17
CA LEU A 57 10.85 0.21 0.67
C LEU A 57 12.10 0.58 -0.14
N LYS A 58 12.44 -0.21 -1.18
CA LYS A 58 13.59 0.05 -2.04
C LYS A 58 13.39 1.31 -2.88
N LYS A 59 12.18 1.51 -3.40
CA LYS A 59 11.87 2.64 -4.28
C LYS A 59 11.61 3.93 -3.51
N ASN A 60 11.01 3.81 -2.34
CA ASN A 60 10.70 4.93 -1.46
C ASN A 60 10.96 4.51 -0.01
N SER A 61 12.17 4.82 0.46
CA SER A 61 12.61 4.54 1.83
C SER A 61 11.81 5.26 2.92
N ARG A 62 10.88 6.16 2.54
CA ARG A 62 9.91 6.81 3.45
C ARG A 62 8.60 6.02 3.61
N LEU A 63 8.39 4.97 2.83
CA LEU A 63 7.23 4.08 2.93
C LEU A 63 7.37 3.16 4.14
N HIS A 64 6.94 3.61 5.31
CA HIS A 64 6.74 2.74 6.47
C HIS A 64 5.46 1.90 6.25
N ILE A 65 5.54 0.88 5.41
CA ILE A 65 4.48 -0.13 5.29
C ILE A 65 4.64 -1.06 6.49
N LYS A 66 3.73 -0.94 7.45
CA LYS A 66 3.60 -1.87 8.56
C LYS A 66 2.50 -2.85 8.20
N SER A 67 2.90 -4.11 7.94
CA SER A 67 2.00 -5.26 7.83
C SER A 67 1.25 -5.51 9.14
#